data_AF-A0A945U1F3-F1
#
_entry.id   AF-A0A945U1F3-F1
#
_cell.length_a   1.000
_cell.length_b   1.000
_cell.length_c   1.000
_cell.angle_alpha   90.00
_cell.angle_beta   90.00
_cell.angle_gamma   90.00
#
_symmetry.space_group_name_H-M   'P 1'
#
loop_
_entity.id
_entity.type
_entity.pdbx_description
1 polymer ?
#
loop_
_entity_poly.entity_id
_entity_poly.type
_entity_poly.pdbx_seq_one_letter_code
_entity_poly.pdbx_strand_id
1 'polypeptide(L)'
;MLPDWLDPQTLQWAILVVIAVLLYLMYVVARTVRRALTRFLLFILLAGLGLSLWVQRDDLQNCVDTCSCSLYGQDVEIPEDRRPDRCTA
;
A
#
# COMPACT_ATOMS: atom_id res chain seq x y z
N MET A 1 4.71 -38.02 44.91
CA MET A 1 3.81 -37.07 45.60
C MET A 1 3.70 -35.87 44.70
N LEU A 2 2.57 -35.70 44.01
CA LEU A 2 2.35 -34.47 43.25
C LEU A 2 2.04 -33.35 44.25
N PRO A 3 2.58 -32.16 44.03
CA PRO A 3 2.44 -31.06 44.96
C PRO A 3 1.02 -30.48 45.02
N ASP A 4 0.59 -30.04 46.21
CA ASP A 4 -0.79 -29.59 46.46
C ASP A 4 -1.21 -28.34 45.65
N TRP A 5 -0.28 -27.59 45.06
CA TRP A 5 -0.63 -26.49 44.13
C TRP A 5 -1.12 -26.99 42.76
N LEU A 6 -0.94 -28.28 42.46
CA LEU A 6 -1.43 -28.96 41.25
C LEU A 6 -2.85 -29.52 41.46
N ASP A 7 -3.67 -28.80 42.22
CA ASP A 7 -5.08 -29.12 42.39
C ASP A 7 -5.80 -29.11 41.03
N PRO A 8 -6.57 -30.17 40.68
CA PRO A 8 -7.26 -30.26 39.39
C PRO A 8 -8.19 -29.08 39.11
N GLN A 9 -8.79 -28.48 40.16
CA GLN A 9 -9.71 -27.35 40.00
C GLN A 9 -8.99 -26.06 39.58
N THR A 10 -7.76 -25.83 40.06
CA THR A 10 -7.00 -24.62 39.76
C THR A 10 -6.44 -24.69 38.34
N LEU A 11 -6.01 -25.87 37.90
CA LEU A 11 -5.61 -26.12 36.50
C LEU A 11 -6.76 -25.86 35.53
N GLN A 12 -7.96 -26.33 35.85
CA GLN A 12 -9.11 -26.20 34.97
C GLN A 12 -9.50 -24.73 34.75
N TRP A 13 -9.48 -23.92 35.81
CA TRP A 13 -9.69 -22.46 35.71
C TRP A 13 -8.54 -21.75 35.01
N ALA A 14 -7.28 -22.11 35.30
CA ALA A 14 -6.11 -21.52 34.66
C ALA A 14 -6.13 -21.73 33.14
N ILE A 15 -6.49 -22.92 32.68
CA ILE A 15 -6.61 -23.23 31.24
C ILE A 15 -7.68 -22.37 30.59
N LEU A 16 -8.85 -22.20 31.22
CA LEU A 16 -9.91 -21.34 30.68
C LEU A 16 -9.46 -19.88 30.57
N VAL A 17 -8.73 -19.37 31.57
CA VAL A 17 -8.17 -18.02 31.54
C VAL A 17 -7.15 -17.88 30.41
N VAL A 18 -6.25 -18.84 30.25
CA VAL A 18 -5.24 -18.84 29.17
C VAL A 18 -5.91 -18.84 27.80
N ILE A 19 -6.95 -19.67 27.60
CA ILE A 19 -7.71 -19.70 26.35
C ILE A 19 -8.38 -18.35 26.09
N ALA A 20 -9.02 -17.76 27.11
CA ALA A 20 -9.66 -16.45 26.99
C ALA A 20 -8.65 -15.35 26.60
N VAL A 21 -7.46 -15.36 27.20
CA VAL A 21 -6.38 -14.43 26.88
C VAL A 21 -5.88 -14.63 25.45
N LEU A 22 -5.70 -15.88 25.01
CA LEU A 22 -5.28 -16.19 23.63
C LEU A 22 -6.32 -15.69 22.61
N LEU A 23 -7.61 -15.92 22.85
CA LEU A 23 -8.68 -15.44 21.99
C LEU A 23 -8.72 -13.91 21.95
N TYR A 24 -8.52 -13.25 23.09
CA TYR A 24 -8.44 -11.79 23.16
C TYR A 24 -7.26 -11.24 22.36
N LEU A 25 -6.07 -11.83 22.51
CA LEU A 25 -4.89 -11.44 21.74
C LEU A 25 -5.11 -11.64 20.24
N MET A 26 -5.69 -12.77 19.83
CA MET A 26 -6.04 -13.02 18.44
C MET A 26 -6.99 -11.95 17.90
N TYR A 27 -8.01 -11.56 18.67
CA TYR A 27 -8.93 -10.49 18.31
C TYR A 27 -8.22 -9.13 18.16
N VAL A 28 -7.32 -8.78 19.09
CA VAL A 28 -6.55 -7.54 19.06
C VAL A 28 -5.65 -7.50 17.82
N VAL A 29 -4.95 -8.59 17.51
CA VAL A 29 -4.12 -8.69 16.30
C VAL A 29 -4.97 -8.54 15.05
N ALA A 30 -6.08 -9.29 14.94
CA ALA A 30 -6.98 -9.21 13.79
C ALA A 30 -7.54 -7.79 13.60
N ARG A 31 -7.94 -7.12 14.68
CA ARG A 31 -8.43 -5.74 14.65
C ARG A 31 -7.35 -4.76 14.22
N THR A 32 -6.12 -4.94 14.72
CA THR A 32 -4.97 -4.10 14.39
C THR A 32 -4.58 -4.26 12.93
N VAL A 33 -4.50 -5.49 12.43
CA VAL A 33 -4.22 -5.80 11.02
C VAL A 33 -5.30 -5.19 10.12
N ARG A 34 -6.60 -5.37 10.43
CA ARG A 34 -7.68 -4.77 9.62
C ARG A 34 -7.57 -3.25 9.54
N ARG A 35 -7.30 -2.57 10.66
CA ARG A 35 -7.06 -1.11 10.67
C ARG A 35 -5.80 -0.74 9.89
N ALA A 36 -4.72 -1.47 10.09
CA ALA A 36 -3.44 -1.21 9.43
C ALA A 36 -3.57 -1.39 7.90
N LEU A 37 -4.22 -2.45 7.43
CA LEU A 37 -4.43 -2.73 6.01
C LEU A 37 -5.15 -1.57 5.30
N THR A 38 -6.21 -1.01 5.88
CA THR A 38 -6.91 0.13 5.26
C THR A 38 -6.01 1.35 5.11
N ARG A 39 -5.19 1.65 6.12
CA ARG A 39 -4.21 2.75 6.04
C ARG A 39 -3.08 2.44 5.07
N PHE A 40 -2.55 1.22 5.08
CA PHE A 40 -1.49 0.77 4.18
C PHE A 40 -1.93 0.83 2.72
N LEU A 41 -3.14 0.34 2.41
CA LEU A 41 -3.72 0.44 1.08
C LEU A 41 -3.78 1.89 0.60
N LEU A 42 -4.22 2.80 1.48
CA LEU A 42 -4.30 4.23 1.15
C LEU A 42 -2.91 4.83 0.90
N PHE A 43 -1.91 4.48 1.71
CA PHE A 43 -0.51 4.89 1.47
C PHE A 43 0.05 4.34 0.15
N ILE A 44 -0.18 3.06 -0.15
CA ILE A 44 0.24 2.44 -1.42
C ILE A 44 -0.43 3.15 -2.60
N LEU A 45 -1.72 3.46 -2.48
CA LEU A 45 -2.47 4.14 -3.54
C LEU A 45 -1.96 5.57 -3.76
N LEU A 46 -1.70 6.34 -2.69
CA LEU A 46 -1.08 7.66 -2.78
C LEU A 46 0.35 7.61 -3.36
N ALA A 47 1.16 6.64 -2.93
CA ALA A 47 2.51 6.45 -3.44
C ALA A 47 2.49 6.06 -4.92
N GLY A 48 1.59 5.14 -5.33
CA GLY A 48 1.40 4.75 -6.72
C GLY A 48 0.95 5.93 -7.59
N LEU A 49 0.00 6.74 -7.09
CA LEU A 49 -0.41 7.98 -7.78
C LEU A 49 0.75 8.97 -7.91
N GLY A 50 1.50 9.20 -6.82
CA GLY A 50 2.69 10.07 -6.85
C GLY A 50 3.76 9.60 -7.84
N LEU A 51 4.05 8.30 -7.85
CA LEU A 51 4.99 7.69 -8.80
C LEU A 51 4.48 7.80 -10.24
N SER A 52 3.18 7.59 -10.49
CA SER A 52 2.59 7.73 -11.82
C SER A 52 2.69 9.17 -12.37
N LEU A 53 2.51 10.17 -11.51
CA LEU A 53 2.69 11.59 -11.86
C LEU A 53 4.17 11.94 -12.06
N TRP A 54 5.08 11.26 -11.37
CA TRP A 54 6.52 11.48 -11.50
C TRP A 54 7.05 10.93 -12.82
N VAL A 55 6.64 9.72 -13.21
CA VAL A 55 6.94 9.11 -14.52
C VAL A 55 6.39 9.97 -15.65
N GLN A 56 5.21 10.54 -15.48
CA GLN A 56 4.62 11.47 -16.45
C GLN A 56 5.44 12.76 -16.64
N ARG A 57 6.30 13.12 -15.68
CA ARG A 57 7.16 14.30 -15.77
C ARG A 57 8.44 14.04 -16.57
N ASP A 58 8.99 12.82 -16.49
CA ASP A 58 10.17 12.42 -17.29
C ASP A 58 9.81 12.28 -18.78
N ASP A 59 8.64 11.72 -19.10
CA ASP A 59 8.15 11.67 -20.48
C ASP A 59 7.96 13.07 -21.09
N LEU A 60 7.57 14.06 -20.27
CA LEU A 60 7.42 15.44 -20.70
C LEU A 60 8.77 16.12 -21.00
N GLN A 61 9.86 15.71 -20.35
CA GLN A 61 11.21 16.21 -20.68
C GLN A 61 11.74 15.58 -21.97
N ASN A 62 11.56 14.27 -22.16
CA ASN A 62 11.98 13.58 -23.39
C ASN A 62 11.20 14.06 -24.64
N CYS A 63 9.94 14.45 -24.45
CA CYS A 63 9.07 14.98 -25.50
C CYS A 63 9.60 16.29 -26.14
N VAL A 64 10.31 17.11 -25.37
CA VAL A 64 10.92 18.37 -25.87
C VAL A 64 12.19 18.11 -26.68
N ASP A 65 12.86 16.99 -26.45
CA ASP A 65 14.11 16.63 -27.12
C ASP A 65 13.92 15.82 -28.42
N THR A 66 12.84 15.02 -28.55
CA THR A 66 12.63 14.13 -29.72
C THR A 66 11.50 14.54 -30.67
N CYS A 67 10.72 15.59 -30.36
CA CYS A 67 9.62 16.09 -31.19
C CYS A 67 8.51 15.07 -31.55
N SER A 68 8.50 13.90 -30.90
CA SER A 68 7.45 12.86 -31.00
C SER A 68 7.14 12.35 -29.60
N CYS A 69 5.86 12.38 -29.22
CA CYS A 69 5.45 12.12 -27.84
C CYS A 69 4.28 11.16 -27.79
N SER A 70 4.46 10.08 -27.03
CA SER A 70 3.40 9.15 -26.66
C SER A 70 2.96 9.50 -25.24
N LEU A 71 1.79 10.09 -25.09
CA LEU A 71 1.20 10.38 -23.78
C LEU A 71 0.29 9.20 -23.43
N TYR A 72 0.60 8.47 -22.36
CA TYR A 72 -0.14 7.27 -21.96
C TYR A 72 -0.22 6.14 -23.03
N GLY A 73 0.80 6.01 -23.88
CA GLY A 73 0.79 5.00 -24.95
C GLY A 73 -0.15 5.35 -26.11
N GLN A 74 -0.65 6.59 -26.18
CA GLN A 74 -1.32 7.15 -27.35
C GLN A 74 -0.40 8.20 -27.97
N ASP A 75 -0.10 8.01 -29.26
CA ASP A 75 0.55 9.02 -30.08
C ASP A 75 -0.43 10.19 -30.25
N VAL A 76 -0.11 11.29 -29.57
CA VAL A 76 -0.88 12.53 -29.69
C VAL A 76 -0.15 13.46 -30.65
N GLU A 77 -0.77 13.71 -31.80
CA GLU A 77 -0.32 14.76 -32.71
C GLU A 77 -0.48 16.11 -32.02
N ILE A 78 0.64 16.78 -31.76
CA ILE A 78 0.62 18.15 -31.23
C ILE A 78 0.11 19.06 -32.37
N PRO A 79 -1.01 19.77 -32.15
CA PRO A 79 -1.53 20.67 -33.16
C PRO A 79 -0.50 21.78 -33.47
N GLU A 80 -0.41 22.13 -34.75
CA GLU A 80 0.59 23.05 -35.32
C GLU A 80 0.67 24.41 -34.58
N ASP A 81 -0.40 24.83 -33.92
CA ASP A 81 -0.50 26.09 -33.16
C ASP A 81 0.33 26.11 -31.86
N ARG A 82 0.74 24.93 -31.36
CA ARG A 82 1.53 24.78 -30.11
C ARG A 82 2.83 24.01 -30.29
N ARG A 83 3.26 23.78 -31.53
CA ARG A 83 4.56 23.15 -31.82
C ARG A 83 5.70 24.11 -31.42
N PRO A 84 6.68 23.68 -30.60
CA PRO A 84 7.84 24.50 -30.29
C PRO A 84 8.71 24.70 -31.53
N ASP A 85 9.24 25.92 -31.72
CA ASP A 85 9.98 26.34 -32.93
C ASP A 85 11.13 25.41 -33.32
N ARG A 86 11.71 24.69 -32.35
CA ARG A 86 12.82 23.75 -32.51
C ARG A 86 12.45 22.45 -33.22
N CYS A 87 11.16 22.19 -33.39
CA CYS A 87 10.62 21.04 -34.10
C CYS A 87 10.12 21.40 -35.51
N THR A 88 10.32 22.64 -35.96
CA THR A 88 10.01 23.11 -37.32
C THR A 88 11.32 23.14 -38.11
N ALA A 89 11.44 22.21 -39.07
CA ALA A 89 12.44 22.06 -40.13
C ALA A 89 13.79 22.80 -39.97
#